data_AF-K0VJB1-F1
#
_entry.id   AF-K0VJB1-F1
#
_cell.length_a   1.000
_cell.length_b   1.000
_cell.length_c   1.000
_cell.angle_alpha   90.00
_cell.angle_beta   90.00
_cell.angle_gamma   90.00
#
_symmetry.space_group_name_H-M   'P 1'
#
loop_
_entity.id
_entity.type
_entity.pdbx_description
1 polymer ?
#
loop_
_entity_poly.entity_id
_entity_poly.type
_entity_poly.pdbx_seq_one_letter_code
_entity_poly.pdbx_strand_id
1 'polypeptide(L)'
;NPTVIRGNASEIIALAGGESRGQGVDSRDPVEHAEDSARRLARRQQAVVAVTGAVDFVTDGEKAVRIAGGSALMPQVTALGCSLTCLVGAFAATAPEDIFGATVAALATFAVAGEDAALGAAGPGSFSWRFLDALAAIDAETLDARARISPA
;
A
#
# COMPACT_ATOMS: atom_id res chain seq x y z
N ASN A 1 -14.64 -14.32 4.63
CA ASN A 1 -13.56 -13.88 3.73
C ASN A 1 -13.05 -12.54 4.20
N PRO A 2 -11.75 -12.23 4.05
CA PRO A 2 -11.20 -10.92 4.42
C PRO A 2 -11.79 -9.82 3.53
N THR A 3 -12.03 -8.63 4.09
CA THR A 3 -12.50 -7.46 3.35
C THR A 3 -11.39 -6.85 2.48
N VAL A 4 -10.17 -6.80 3.02
CA VAL A 4 -8.97 -6.33 2.32
C VAL A 4 -7.82 -7.32 2.54
N ILE A 5 -7.06 -7.60 1.49
CA ILE A 5 -5.82 -8.37 1.53
C ILE A 5 -4.68 -7.46 1.08
N ARG A 6 -3.68 -7.26 1.93
CA ARG A 6 -2.51 -6.43 1.63
C ARG A 6 -1.23 -7.27 1.71
N GLY A 7 -0.35 -7.13 0.73
CA GLY A 7 0.95 -7.80 0.74
C GLY A 7 1.94 -7.15 -0.21
N ASN A 8 3.19 -7.60 -0.19
CA ASN A 8 4.12 -7.35 -1.27
C ASN A 8 3.81 -8.28 -2.47
N ALA A 9 4.51 -8.08 -3.60
CA ALA A 9 4.28 -8.85 -4.82
C ALA A 9 4.40 -10.38 -4.60
N SER A 10 5.47 -10.82 -3.93
CA SER A 10 5.75 -12.24 -3.69
C SER A 10 4.67 -12.90 -2.81
N GLU A 11 4.22 -12.21 -1.76
CA GLU A 11 3.13 -12.65 -0.88
C GLU A 11 1.81 -12.83 -1.65
N ILE A 12 1.47 -11.87 -2.52
CA ILE A 12 0.22 -11.91 -3.28
C ILE A 12 0.25 -12.98 -4.38
N ILE A 13 1.39 -13.17 -5.05
CA ILE A 13 1.57 -14.27 -6.02
C ILE A 13 1.38 -15.62 -5.34
N ALA A 14 2.02 -15.83 -4.19
CA ALA A 14 1.90 -17.06 -3.41
C ALA A 14 0.46 -17.31 -2.95
N LEU A 15 -0.22 -16.28 -2.42
CA LEU A 15 -1.63 -16.38 -1.99
C LEU A 15 -2.59 -16.66 -3.15
N ALA A 16 -2.26 -16.22 -4.37
CA ALA A 16 -3.04 -16.53 -5.56
C ALA A 16 -2.80 -17.96 -6.11
N GLY A 17 -1.89 -18.74 -5.49
CA GLY A 17 -1.51 -20.09 -5.90
C GLY A 17 -0.53 -20.11 -7.09
N GLY A 18 0.19 -19.01 -7.32
CA GLY A 18 1.29 -18.95 -8.29
C GLY A 18 2.64 -19.20 -7.64
N GLU A 19 3.64 -19.54 -8.45
CA GLU A 19 5.04 -19.54 -8.03
C GLU A 19 5.64 -18.14 -8.24
N SER A 20 6.18 -17.54 -7.19
CA SER A 20 6.96 -16.30 -7.31
C SER A 20 8.23 -16.59 -8.12
N ARG A 21 8.58 -15.67 -9.02
CA ARG A 21 9.82 -15.76 -9.81
C ARG A 21 11.03 -15.22 -9.05
N GLY A 22 10.80 -14.57 -7.90
CA GLY A 22 11.83 -14.16 -6.97
C GLY A 22 12.45 -15.36 -6.26
N GLN A 23 13.78 -15.50 -6.34
CA GLN A 23 14.53 -16.47 -5.56
C GLN A 23 14.44 -16.09 -4.07
N GLY A 24 13.51 -16.70 -3.35
CA GLY A 24 13.32 -16.52 -1.91
C GLY A 24 12.46 -15.31 -1.53
N VAL A 25 12.03 -15.30 -0.26
CA VAL A 25 11.20 -14.25 0.37
C VAL A 25 11.81 -12.83 0.28
N ASP A 26 13.12 -12.72 0.02
CA ASP A 26 13.86 -11.45 -0.07
C ASP A 26 14.02 -10.91 -1.51
N SER A 27 13.68 -11.70 -2.54
CA SER A 27 13.65 -11.19 -3.91
C SER A 27 12.37 -10.37 -4.10
N ARG A 28 12.50 -9.04 -4.03
CA ARG A 28 11.38 -8.11 -4.24
C ARG A 28 10.96 -8.17 -5.71
N ASP A 29 9.96 -9.00 -6.01
CA ASP A 29 9.29 -8.98 -7.31
C ASP A 29 8.70 -7.57 -7.56
N PRO A 30 8.84 -7.01 -8.77
CA PRO A 30 8.11 -5.81 -9.18
C PRO A 30 6.59 -6.00 -8.98
N VAL A 31 5.89 -4.94 -8.63
CA VAL A 31 4.44 -4.98 -8.39
C VAL A 31 3.68 -5.45 -9.63
N GLU A 32 4.18 -5.11 -10.82
CA GLU A 32 3.66 -5.50 -12.13
C GLU A 32 3.56 -7.02 -12.28
N HIS A 33 4.47 -7.79 -11.66
CA HIS A 33 4.43 -9.25 -11.71
C HIS A 33 3.27 -9.84 -10.91
N ALA A 34 2.73 -9.10 -9.94
CA ALA A 34 1.66 -9.55 -9.06
C ALA A 34 0.27 -9.06 -9.50
N GLU A 35 0.14 -8.15 -10.48
CA GLU A 35 -1.15 -7.55 -10.85
C GLU A 35 -2.21 -8.59 -11.26
N ASP A 36 -1.83 -9.53 -12.13
CA ASP A 36 -2.74 -10.61 -12.55
C ASP A 36 -3.14 -11.52 -11.39
N SER A 37 -2.20 -11.81 -10.50
CA SER A 37 -2.44 -12.60 -9.28
C SER A 37 -3.37 -11.86 -8.33
N ALA A 38 -3.17 -10.55 -8.15
CA ALA A 38 -4.02 -9.69 -7.33
C ALA A 38 -5.44 -9.63 -7.87
N ARG A 39 -5.63 -9.42 -9.18
CA ARG A 39 -6.97 -9.40 -9.81
C ARG A 39 -7.70 -10.73 -9.65
N ARG A 40 -7.01 -11.86 -9.85
CA ARG A 40 -7.60 -13.19 -9.62
C ARG A 40 -7.95 -13.42 -8.16
N LEU A 41 -7.06 -13.04 -7.24
CA LEU A 41 -7.26 -13.20 -5.80
C LEU A 41 -8.46 -12.35 -5.33
N ALA A 42 -8.55 -11.10 -5.78
CA ALA A 42 -9.65 -10.19 -5.48
C ALA A 42 -11.01 -10.77 -5.88
N ARG A 43 -11.14 -11.26 -7.13
CA ARG A 43 -12.37 -11.91 -7.61
C ARG A 43 -12.73 -13.16 -6.82
N ARG A 44 -11.74 -14.02 -6.53
CA ARG A 44 -11.95 -15.28 -5.80
C ARG A 44 -12.39 -15.06 -4.36
N GLN A 45 -11.82 -14.06 -3.69
CA GLN A 45 -12.07 -13.77 -2.28
C GLN A 45 -13.18 -12.74 -2.07
N GLN A 46 -13.64 -12.09 -3.14
CA GLN A 46 -14.56 -10.95 -3.09
C GLN A 46 -14.03 -9.85 -2.15
N ALA A 47 -12.76 -9.52 -2.34
CA ALA A 47 -11.99 -8.65 -1.46
C ALA A 47 -11.21 -7.62 -2.27
N VAL A 48 -10.90 -6.47 -1.66
CA VAL A 48 -9.91 -5.55 -2.23
C VAL A 48 -8.51 -6.11 -1.97
N VAL A 49 -7.66 -6.09 -2.99
CA VAL A 49 -6.26 -6.53 -2.89
C VAL A 49 -5.34 -5.34 -3.14
N ALA A 50 -4.42 -5.10 -2.21
CA ALA A 50 -3.37 -4.09 -2.31
C ALA A 50 -2.00 -4.77 -2.37
N VAL A 51 -1.29 -4.58 -3.47
CA VAL A 51 0.09 -4.99 -3.67
C VAL A 51 0.97 -3.77 -3.44
N THR A 52 1.89 -3.85 -2.48
CA THR A 52 2.75 -2.70 -2.15
C THR A 52 4.18 -2.85 -2.64
N GLY A 53 4.77 -1.72 -3.02
CA GLY A 53 6.10 -1.61 -3.61
C GLY A 53 6.56 -0.16 -3.74
N ALA A 54 7.39 0.13 -4.76
CA ALA A 54 7.77 1.50 -5.07
C ALA A 54 6.59 2.32 -5.66
N VAL A 55 5.71 1.62 -6.38
CA VAL A 55 4.39 2.09 -6.80
C VAL A 55 3.42 1.01 -6.36
N ASP A 56 2.45 1.36 -5.54
CA ASP A 56 1.46 0.40 -5.05
C ASP A 56 0.38 0.16 -6.12
N PHE A 57 -0.22 -1.01 -6.10
CA PHE A 57 -1.33 -1.41 -6.97
C PHE A 57 -2.51 -1.89 -6.13
N VAL A 58 -3.71 -1.35 -6.38
CA VAL A 58 -4.94 -1.72 -5.67
C VAL A 58 -6.00 -2.16 -6.67
N THR A 59 -6.66 -3.29 -6.42
CA THR A 59 -7.75 -3.80 -7.27
C THR A 59 -8.85 -4.48 -6.45
N ASP A 60 -10.10 -4.36 -6.87
CA ASP A 60 -11.22 -5.19 -6.40
C ASP A 60 -11.49 -6.38 -7.35
N GLY A 61 -10.67 -6.54 -8.40
CA GLY A 61 -10.85 -7.54 -9.44
C GLY A 61 -11.53 -7.00 -10.69
N GLU A 62 -12.23 -5.87 -10.64
CA GLU A 62 -12.86 -5.24 -11.81
C GLU A 62 -12.12 -3.97 -12.22
N LYS A 63 -11.91 -3.06 -11.27
CA LYS A 63 -11.12 -1.84 -11.45
C LYS A 63 -9.79 -1.94 -10.71
N ALA A 64 -8.86 -1.09 -11.10
CA ALA A 64 -7.57 -0.99 -10.44
C ALA A 64 -6.95 0.40 -10.59
N VAL A 65 -6.13 0.77 -9.60
CA VAL A 65 -5.35 2.00 -9.60
C VAL A 65 -3.92 1.74 -9.15
N ARG A 66 -3.02 2.64 -9.55
CA ARG A 66 -1.65 2.72 -9.05
C ARG A 66 -1.49 3.95 -8.16
N ILE A 67 -0.74 3.81 -7.08
CA ILE A 67 -0.46 4.87 -6.12
C ILE A 67 1.05 5.05 -6.02
N ALA A 68 1.53 6.23 -6.40
CA ALA A 68 2.94 6.58 -6.33
C ALA A 68 3.23 7.49 -5.14
N GLY A 69 4.44 7.40 -4.59
CA GLY A 69 4.91 8.21 -3.47
C GLY A 69 5.66 7.39 -2.44
N GLY A 70 5.69 7.89 -1.21
CA GLY A 70 6.46 7.28 -0.15
C GLY A 70 7.96 7.58 -0.27
N SER A 71 8.78 6.72 0.32
CA SER A 71 10.22 6.93 0.43
C SER A 71 10.98 5.61 0.46
N ALA A 72 12.19 5.61 -0.10
CA ALA A 72 13.13 4.49 -0.02
C ALA A 72 13.61 4.18 1.42
N LEU A 73 13.33 5.07 2.38
CA LEU A 73 13.55 4.83 3.81
C LEU A 73 12.44 3.96 4.45
N MET A 74 11.25 3.90 3.85
CA MET A 74 10.12 3.16 4.40
C MET A 74 10.40 1.67 4.60
N PRO A 75 11.00 0.94 3.63
CA PRO A 75 11.34 -0.47 3.82
C PRO A 75 12.45 -0.72 4.83
N GLN A 76 13.13 0.33 5.32
CA GLN A 76 14.21 0.24 6.31
C GLN A 76 13.70 0.43 7.76
N VAL A 77 12.40 0.74 7.92
CA VAL A 77 11.75 0.87 9.23
C VAL A 77 10.92 -0.37 9.51
N THR A 78 11.26 -1.09 10.57
CA THR A 78 10.54 -2.29 10.99
C THR A 78 9.07 -1.98 11.28
N ALA A 79 8.19 -2.94 10.99
CA ALA A 79 6.75 -2.88 11.20
C ALA A 79 5.98 -1.78 10.41
N LEU A 80 6.63 -1.02 9.53
CA LEU A 80 5.95 0.02 8.74
C LEU A 80 4.92 -0.56 7.75
N GLY A 81 5.20 -1.72 7.16
CA GLY A 81 4.20 -2.45 6.35
C GLY A 81 3.01 -2.95 7.16
N CYS A 82 3.23 -3.36 8.41
CA CYS A 82 2.17 -3.80 9.31
C CYS A 82 1.29 -2.63 9.77
N SER A 83 1.89 -1.47 10.07
CA SER A 83 1.14 -0.28 10.44
C SER A 83 0.27 0.24 9.30
N LEU A 84 0.72 0.12 8.05
CA LEU A 84 -0.13 0.39 6.88
C LEU A 84 -1.36 -0.53 6.84
N THR A 85 -1.23 -1.82 7.13
CA THR A 85 -2.40 -2.72 7.25
C THR A 85 -3.38 -2.25 8.33
N CYS A 86 -2.88 -1.78 9.48
CA CYS A 86 -3.74 -1.20 10.52
C CYS A 86 -4.45 0.08 10.03
N LEU A 87 -3.75 0.95 9.31
CA LEU A 87 -4.33 2.18 8.76
C LEU A 87 -5.42 1.88 7.73
N VAL A 88 -5.20 0.90 6.85
CA VAL A 88 -6.22 0.40 5.91
C VAL A 88 -7.47 -0.05 6.67
N GLY A 89 -7.31 -0.78 7.77
CA GLY A 89 -8.43 -1.17 8.63
C GLY A 89 -9.17 0.03 9.23
N ALA A 90 -8.45 1.06 9.66
CA ALA A 90 -9.06 2.29 10.19
C ALA A 90 -9.88 3.04 9.14
N PHE A 91 -9.36 3.19 7.91
CA PHE A 91 -10.11 3.80 6.79
C PHE A 91 -11.30 2.93 6.35
N ALA A 92 -11.13 1.61 6.29
CA ALA A 92 -12.22 0.70 5.94
C ALA A 92 -13.38 0.77 6.94
N ALA A 93 -13.09 1.05 8.21
CA ALA A 93 -14.11 1.22 9.24
C ALA A 93 -14.92 2.52 9.09
N THR A 94 -14.38 3.57 8.45
CA THR A 94 -15.07 4.85 8.26
C THR A 94 -15.89 4.91 6.97
N ALA A 95 -15.57 4.08 5.97
CA ALA A 95 -16.29 3.99 4.70
C ALA A 95 -16.58 2.53 4.31
N PRO A 96 -17.40 1.80 5.10
CA PRO A 96 -17.70 0.39 4.84
C PRO A 96 -18.39 0.11 3.50
N GLU A 97 -19.03 1.13 2.91
CA GLU A 97 -19.68 1.09 1.60
C GLU A 97 -18.71 1.24 0.42
N ASP A 98 -17.49 1.79 0.64
CA ASP A 98 -16.47 1.97 -0.38
C ASP A 98 -15.08 1.50 0.11
N ILE A 99 -14.96 0.19 0.31
CA ILE A 99 -13.71 -0.45 0.74
C ILE A 99 -12.55 -0.19 -0.24
N PHE A 100 -12.85 -0.08 -1.54
CA PHE A 100 -11.84 0.23 -2.55
C PHE A 100 -11.29 1.64 -2.34
N GLY A 101 -12.17 2.65 -2.28
CA GLY A 101 -11.80 4.04 -2.00
C GLY A 101 -11.09 4.20 -0.66
N ALA A 102 -11.58 3.55 0.40
CA ALA A 102 -10.96 3.54 1.72
C ALA A 102 -9.52 2.99 1.70
N THR A 103 -9.31 1.88 0.98
CA THR A 103 -7.97 1.28 0.81
C THR A 103 -7.05 2.23 0.05
N VAL A 104 -7.52 2.82 -1.05
CA VAL A 104 -6.74 3.79 -1.84
C VAL A 104 -6.37 5.02 -1.02
N ALA A 105 -7.32 5.58 -0.26
CA ALA A 105 -7.10 6.75 0.59
C ALA A 105 -6.08 6.46 1.71
N ALA A 106 -6.13 5.28 2.33
CA ALA A 106 -5.15 4.87 3.34
C ALA A 106 -3.74 4.76 2.76
N LEU A 107 -3.58 4.11 1.60
CA LEU A 107 -2.28 3.98 0.94
C LEU A 107 -1.74 5.33 0.46
N ALA A 108 -2.59 6.19 -0.12
CA ALA A 108 -2.21 7.52 -0.55
C ALA A 108 -1.77 8.41 0.63
N THR A 109 -2.50 8.37 1.74
CA THR A 109 -2.15 9.07 2.99
C THR A 109 -0.77 8.61 3.48
N PHE A 110 -0.55 7.30 3.51
CA PHE A 110 0.72 6.71 3.95
C PHE A 110 1.89 7.09 3.02
N ALA A 111 1.65 7.15 1.70
CA ALA A 111 2.63 7.57 0.72
C ALA A 111 3.01 9.06 0.88
N VAL A 112 2.02 9.95 1.05
CA VAL A 112 2.28 11.39 1.27
C VAL A 112 3.04 11.61 2.58
N ALA A 113 2.65 10.93 3.67
CA ALA A 113 3.37 11.01 4.94
C ALA A 113 4.82 10.53 4.82
N GLY A 114 5.04 9.48 4.02
CA GLY A 114 6.37 8.95 3.73
C GLY A 114 7.27 9.94 3.00
N GLU A 115 6.72 10.73 2.08
CA GLU A 115 7.45 11.79 1.38
C GLU A 115 7.85 12.90 2.35
N ASP A 116 6.90 13.38 3.15
CA ASP A 116 7.14 14.48 4.09
C ASP A 116 8.18 14.13 5.14
N ALA A 117 8.09 12.90 5.67
CA ALA A 117 9.08 12.39 6.60
C ALA A 117 10.48 12.34 5.99
N ALA A 118 10.58 12.00 4.69
CA ALA A 118 11.86 11.85 3.99
C ALA A 118 12.58 13.19 3.79
N LEU A 119 11.87 14.30 3.65
CA LEU A 119 12.48 15.62 3.40
C LEU A 119 13.49 16.04 4.49
N GLY A 120 13.27 15.62 5.74
CA GLY A 120 14.12 15.94 6.89
C GLY A 120 14.83 14.75 7.52
N ALA A 121 14.68 13.55 6.98
CA ALA A 121 15.26 12.34 7.55
C ALA A 121 16.71 12.12 7.07
N ALA A 122 17.62 11.85 8.02
CA ALA A 122 19.01 11.47 7.74
C ALA A 122 19.22 9.95 7.71
N GLY A 123 18.18 9.17 7.97
CA GLY A 123 18.20 7.70 8.05
C GLY A 123 16.95 7.13 8.72
N PRO A 124 16.80 5.79 8.80
CA PRO A 124 15.57 5.13 9.24
C PRO A 124 15.13 5.53 10.65
N GLY A 125 16.06 5.70 11.59
CA GLY A 125 15.72 6.16 12.95
C GLY A 125 15.08 7.56 12.96
N SER A 126 15.62 8.49 12.17
CA SER A 126 15.04 9.84 12.05
C SER A 126 13.76 9.87 11.22
N PHE A 127 13.64 8.97 10.24
CA PHE A 127 12.44 8.81 9.45
C PHE A 127 11.27 8.35 10.30
N SER A 128 11.48 7.38 11.21
CA SER A 128 10.40 6.78 12.01
C SER A 128 9.58 7.81 12.78
N TRP A 129 10.21 8.72 13.52
CA TRP A 129 9.46 9.71 14.30
C TRP A 129 8.88 10.81 13.40
N ARG A 130 9.60 11.24 12.36
CA ARG A 130 9.08 12.21 11.38
C ARG A 130 7.86 11.67 10.62
N PHE A 131 7.84 10.36 10.36
CA PHE A 131 6.72 9.70 9.72
C PHE A 131 5.46 9.74 10.58
N LEU A 132 5.59 9.56 11.89
CA LEU A 132 4.46 9.69 12.81
C LEU A 132 3.93 11.12 12.83
N ASP A 133 4.82 12.12 12.89
CA ASP A 133 4.44 13.54 12.85
C ASP A 133 3.78 13.91 11.52
N ALA A 134 4.36 13.47 10.40
CA ALA A 134 3.82 13.70 9.06
C ALA A 134 2.45 13.05 8.89
N LEU A 135 2.28 11.80 9.33
CA LEU A 135 1.01 11.09 9.25
C LEU A 135 -0.09 11.79 10.08
N ALA A 136 0.25 12.33 11.25
CA ALA A 136 -0.68 13.08 12.08
C ALA A 136 -1.04 14.45 11.50
N ALA A 137 -0.17 15.04 10.67
CA ALA A 137 -0.36 16.36 10.08
C ALA A 137 -1.14 16.36 8.76
N ILE A 138 -1.37 15.19 8.14
CA ILE A 138 -2.11 15.13 6.86
C ILE A 138 -3.56 15.55 7.08
N ASP A 139 -4.01 16.49 6.25
CA ASP A 139 -5.40 16.88 6.09
C ASP A 139 -5.90 16.57 4.67
N ALA A 140 -7.20 16.80 4.45
CA ALA A 140 -7.85 16.53 3.18
C ALA A 140 -7.28 17.37 2.03
N GLU A 141 -6.97 18.66 2.28
CA GLU A 141 -6.43 19.56 1.27
C GLU A 141 -5.04 19.11 0.80
N THR A 142 -4.17 18.72 1.75
CA THR A 142 -2.85 18.18 1.46
C THR A 142 -2.96 16.89 0.65
N LEU A 143 -3.88 16.01 1.03
CA LEU A 143 -4.07 14.74 0.34
C LEU A 143 -4.57 14.94 -1.09
N ASP A 144 -5.59 15.78 -1.30
CA ASP A 144 -6.14 16.09 -2.62
C ASP A 144 -5.09 16.73 -3.55
N ALA A 145 -4.24 17.59 -3.00
CA ALA A 145 -3.21 18.28 -3.78
C ALA A 145 -2.02 17.38 -4.16
N ARG A 146 -1.74 16.31 -3.39
CA ARG A 146 -0.47 15.58 -3.48
C ARG A 146 -0.58 14.10 -3.74
N ALA A 147 -1.73 13.48 -3.48
CA ALA A 147 -1.94 12.07 -3.76
C ALA A 147 -1.74 11.81 -5.26
N ARG A 148 -0.79 10.92 -5.60
CA ARG A 148 -0.53 10.54 -6.99
C ARG A 148 -1.18 9.20 -7.28
N ILE A 149 -2.45 9.28 -7.68
CA ILE A 149 -3.28 8.12 -8.03
C ILE A 149 -3.53 8.14 -9.53
N SER A 150 -3.32 7.00 -10.20
CA SER A 150 -3.56 6.86 -11.64
C SER A 150 -4.28 5.56 -11.97
N PRO A 151 -5.06 5.51 -13.07
CA PRO A 151 -5.64 4.26 -13.54
C PRO A 151 -4.56 3.21 -13.80
N ALA A 152 -4.84 1.94 -13.47
CA ALA A 152 -3.90 0.85 -13.67
C ALA A 152 -4.07 0.11 -15.00
#